data_AF-W9WWI8-F1
#
_entry.id   AF-W9WWI8-F1
#
_cell.length_a   1.000
_cell.length_b   1.000
_cell.length_c   1.000
_cell.angle_alpha   90.00
_cell.angle_beta   90.00
_cell.angle_gamma   90.00
#
_symmetry.space_group_name_H-M   'P 1'
#
loop_
_entity.id
_entity.type
_entity.pdbx_description
1 polymer ?
#
loop_
_entity_poly.entity_id
_entity_poly.type
_entity_poly.pdbx_seq_one_letter_code
_entity_poly.pdbx_strand_id
1 'polypeptide(L)'
;MATELNRKIFERSFAYFSRDLKNVQRDWEKVTKYGKSLGVLDTSLQLNYSNQFLEWALDAESNDPSDDQSMTALLQNDVALNGGFHRPGGLETKVAT
;
A
#
# COMPACT_ATOMS: atom_id res chain seq x y z
N MET A 1 25.01 1.05 1.46
CA MET A 1 23.59 1.45 1.39
C MET A 1 23.26 2.26 0.12
N ALA A 2 24.11 3.17 -0.35
CA ALA A 2 23.88 3.94 -1.59
C ALA A 2 24.43 3.23 -2.86
N THR A 3 23.82 2.11 -3.25
CA THR A 3 24.13 1.41 -4.52
C THR A 3 23.04 1.67 -5.56
N GLU A 4 23.35 1.50 -6.84
CA GLU A 4 22.35 1.62 -7.90
C GLU A 4 21.20 0.61 -7.74
N LEU A 5 21.51 -0.62 -7.29
CA LEU A 5 20.49 -1.60 -6.95
C LEU A 5 19.54 -1.10 -5.86
N ASN A 6 20.07 -0.52 -4.78
CA ASN A 6 19.24 -0.01 -3.70
C ASN A 6 18.40 1.21 -4.14
N ARG A 7 18.92 2.02 -5.07
CA ARG A 7 18.16 3.10 -5.70
C ARG A 7 16.95 2.54 -6.47
N LYS A 8 17.14 1.49 -7.27
CA LYS A 8 16.06 0.81 -8.00
C LYS A 8 15.02 0.16 -7.07
N ILE A 9 15.46 -0.44 -5.97
CA ILE A 9 14.57 -0.97 -4.93
C ILE A 9 13.73 0.18 -4.35
N PHE A 10 14.38 1.29 -3.99
CA PHE A 10 13.68 2.44 -3.41
C PHE A 10 12.68 3.09 -4.38
N GLU A 11 13.02 3.25 -5.67
CA GLU A 11 12.10 3.71 -6.73
C GLU A 11 10.82 2.85 -6.74
N ARG A 12 10.96 1.51 -6.68
CA ARG A 12 9.82 0.57 -6.69
C ARG A 12 9.06 0.48 -5.36
N SER A 13 9.69 0.81 -4.24
CA SER A 13 9.04 0.81 -2.92
C SER A 13 8.28 2.10 -2.65
N PHE A 14 8.65 3.22 -3.31
CA PHE A 14 8.15 4.55 -2.99
C PHE A 14 6.62 4.69 -3.03
N ALA A 15 5.97 4.00 -3.98
CA ALA A 15 4.52 3.99 -4.12
C ALA A 15 3.79 3.38 -2.92
N TYR A 16 4.42 2.45 -2.19
CA TYR A 16 3.79 1.66 -1.13
C TYR A 16 3.94 2.24 0.27
N PHE A 17 4.72 3.30 0.47
CA PHE A 17 4.80 3.94 1.78
C PHE A 17 3.44 4.53 2.16
N SER A 18 2.88 4.07 3.28
CA SER A 18 1.69 4.69 3.86
C SER A 18 1.96 6.17 4.14
N ARG A 19 1.03 7.04 3.74
CA ARG A 19 1.14 8.49 3.92
C ARG A 19 0.80 8.92 5.34
N ASP A 20 -0.14 8.21 5.97
CA ASP A 20 -0.70 8.55 7.27
C ASP A 20 -0.43 7.48 8.34
N LEU A 21 0.29 6.40 8.00
CA LEU A 21 0.62 5.27 8.87
C LEU A 21 -0.62 4.58 9.49
N LYS A 22 -1.81 4.84 8.96
CA LYS A 22 -3.06 4.29 9.47
C LYS A 22 -3.09 2.78 9.27
N ASN A 23 -3.44 2.05 10.32
CA ASN A 23 -3.85 0.66 10.17
C ASN A 23 -5.22 0.60 9.48
N VAL A 24 -5.29 -0.08 8.35
CA VAL A 24 -6.51 -0.23 7.53
C VAL A 24 -7.36 -1.38 8.09
N GLN A 25 -8.52 -1.07 8.65
CA GLN A 25 -9.37 -2.04 9.34
C GLN A 25 -9.80 -3.22 8.46
N ARG A 26 -10.26 -2.92 7.23
CA ARG A 26 -10.68 -3.94 6.26
C ARG A 26 -9.59 -4.98 6.00
N ASP A 27 -8.34 -4.52 5.86
CA ASP A 27 -7.23 -5.40 5.56
C ASP A 27 -6.89 -6.28 6.77
N TRP A 28 -6.92 -5.71 7.98
CA TRP A 28 -6.79 -6.45 9.24
C TRP A 28 -7.86 -7.53 9.42
N GLU A 29 -9.13 -7.22 9.15
CA GLU A 29 -10.23 -8.17 9.20
C GLU A 29 -10.03 -9.33 8.21
N LYS A 30 -9.66 -8.99 6.96
CA LYS A 30 -9.41 -9.96 5.90
C LYS A 30 -8.27 -10.90 6.26
N VAL A 31 -7.11 -10.38 6.67
CA VAL A 31 -5.94 -11.22 6.98
C VAL A 31 -6.13 -12.02 8.26
N THR A 32 -6.85 -11.50 9.25
CA THR A 32 -7.19 -12.24 10.48
C THR A 32 -8.09 -13.41 10.16
N LYS A 33 -9.15 -13.20 9.37
CA LYS A 33 -10.02 -14.29 8.91
C LYS A 33 -9.24 -15.34 8.11
N TYR A 34 -8.34 -14.89 7.23
CA TYR A 34 -7.51 -15.77 6.44
C TYR A 34 -6.56 -16.60 7.31
N GLY A 35 -5.87 -15.98 8.28
CA GLY A 35 -4.99 -16.69 9.21
C GLY A 35 -5.73 -17.72 10.08
N LYS A 36 -6.97 -17.41 10.50
CA LYS A 36 -7.85 -18.39 11.19
C LYS A 36 -8.19 -19.57 10.28
N SER A 37 -8.52 -19.30 9.01
CA SER A 37 -8.79 -20.35 8.01
C SER A 37 -7.57 -21.23 7.72
N LEU A 38 -6.36 -20.68 7.80
CA LEU A 38 -5.11 -21.43 7.64
C LEU A 38 -4.72 -22.23 8.89
N GLY A 39 -5.41 -22.04 10.02
CA GLY A 39 -5.07 -22.68 11.29
C GLY A 39 -3.79 -22.14 11.95
N VAL A 40 -3.27 -21.00 11.48
CA VAL A 40 -2.08 -20.35 12.05
C VAL A 40 -2.42 -19.28 13.08
N LEU A 41 -3.69 -18.86 13.16
CA LEU A 41 -4.23 -17.97 14.18
C LEU A 41 -5.31 -18.69 14.98
N ASP A 42 -5.34 -18.42 16.28
CA ASP A 42 -6.40 -18.89 17.17
C ASP A 42 -7.76 -18.29 16.75
N THR A 43 -8.83 -19.08 16.85
CA THR A 43 -10.18 -18.64 16.48
C THR A 43 -10.69 -17.53 17.39
N SER A 44 -10.23 -17.46 18.64
CA SER A 44 -10.57 -16.42 19.62
C SER A 44 -9.78 -15.13 19.44
N LEU A 45 -8.73 -15.11 18.61
CA LEU A 45 -7.88 -13.94 18.41
C LEU A 45 -8.71 -12.73 17.98
N GLN A 46 -8.51 -11.61 18.69
CA GLN A 46 -9.05 -10.30 18.36
C GLN A 46 -8.00 -9.46 17.63
N LEU A 47 -8.44 -8.46 16.87
CA LEU A 47 -7.55 -7.54 16.16
C LEU A 47 -6.64 -6.81 17.17
N ASN A 48 -5.33 -6.90 16.94
CA ASN A 48 -4.30 -6.42 17.86
C ASN A 48 -3.51 -5.23 17.29
N TYR A 49 -4.23 -4.28 16.67
CA TYR A 49 -3.67 -3.01 16.21
C TYR A 49 -4.42 -1.83 16.84
N SER A 50 -3.81 -0.66 16.84
CA SER A 50 -4.48 0.57 17.26
C SER A 50 -3.99 1.78 16.48
N ASN A 51 -4.92 2.69 16.15
CA ASN A 51 -4.63 4.01 15.56
C ASN A 51 -4.76 5.14 16.59
N GLN A 52 -5.02 4.84 17.88
CA GLN A 52 -5.32 5.85 18.91
C GLN A 52 -4.17 6.83 19.20
N PHE A 53 -2.95 6.49 18.77
CA PHE A 53 -1.75 7.30 18.96
C PHE A 53 -1.40 8.12 17.71
N LEU A 54 -2.19 8.03 16.64
CA LEU A 54 -2.03 8.86 15.45
C LEU A 54 -2.78 10.17 15.68
N GLU A 55 -2.04 11.28 15.72
CA GLU A 55 -2.59 12.60 16.08
C GLU A 55 -2.90 13.49 14.86
N TRP A 56 -2.59 13.02 13.64
CA TRP A 56 -2.83 13.74 12.40
C TRP A 56 -4.11 13.28 11.69
N ALA A 57 -4.55 14.08 10.72
CA ALA A 57 -5.69 13.74 9.88
C ALA A 57 -5.38 12.48 9.05
N LEU A 58 -6.28 11.51 9.13
CA LEU A 58 -6.16 10.23 8.45
C LEU A 58 -6.86 10.28 7.10
N ASP A 59 -6.30 9.60 6.11
CA ASP A 59 -6.91 9.52 4.79
C ASP A 59 -8.19 8.67 4.84
N ALA A 60 -9.13 9.01 3.96
CA ALA A 60 -10.37 8.26 3.80
C ALA A 60 -10.07 6.80 3.39
N GLU A 61 -10.96 5.89 3.76
CA GLU A 61 -10.91 4.53 3.22
C GLU A 61 -11.08 4.55 1.70
N SER A 62 -10.38 3.65 1.02
CA SER A 62 -10.56 3.44 -0.41
C SER A 62 -11.96 2.90 -0.69
N ASN A 63 -12.63 3.51 -1.67
CA ASN A 63 -13.94 3.10 -2.14
C ASN A 63 -13.87 1.89 -3.09
N ASP A 64 -12.79 1.75 -3.86
CA ASP A 64 -12.55 0.61 -4.76
C ASP A 64 -11.09 0.12 -4.65
N PRO A 65 -10.82 -0.80 -3.72
CA PRO A 65 -9.47 -1.31 -3.49
C PRO A 65 -8.93 -2.15 -4.64
N SER A 66 -9.80 -2.65 -5.52
CA SER A 66 -9.39 -3.47 -6.67
C SER A 66 -8.89 -2.57 -7.81
N ASP A 67 -9.56 -1.44 -8.01
CA ASP A 67 -9.09 -0.41 -8.93
C ASP A 67 -7.75 0.19 -8.47
N ASP A 68 -7.63 0.52 -7.18
CA ASP A 68 -6.37 1.00 -6.59
C ASP A 68 -5.20 0.03 -6.81
N GLN A 69 -5.46 -1.28 -6.67
CA GLN A 69 -4.47 -2.32 -6.96
C GLN A 69 -4.08 -2.36 -8.43
N SER A 70 -5.05 -2.19 -9.33
CA SER A 70 -4.83 -2.15 -10.78
C SER A 70 -3.98 -0.94 -11.17
N MET A 71 -4.31 0.23 -10.62
CA MET A 71 -3.55 1.47 -10.83
C MET A 71 -2.12 1.36 -10.29
N THR A 72 -1.95 0.73 -9.13
CA THR A 72 -0.63 0.48 -8.56
C THR A 72 0.18 -0.46 -9.45
N ALA A 73 -0.43 -1.51 -10.01
CA ALA A 73 0.26 -2.43 -10.91
C ALA A 73 0.76 -1.74 -12.18
N LEU A 74 -0.06 -0.88 -12.80
CA LEU A 74 0.33 -0.06 -13.94
C LEU A 74 1.50 0.87 -13.61
N LEU A 75 1.42 1.56 -12.47
CA LEU A 75 2.51 2.42 -12.00
C LEU A 75 3.82 1.64 -11.82
N GLN A 76 3.76 0.45 -11.22
CA GLN A 76 4.95 -0.36 -10.98
C GLN A 76 5.61 -0.86 -12.28
N ASN A 77 4.82 -1.09 -13.33
CA ASN A 77 5.35 -1.40 -14.67
C ASN A 77 6.06 -0.19 -15.29
N ASP A 78 5.47 1.01 -15.16
CA ASP A 78 6.09 2.25 -15.63
C ASP A 78 7.42 2.52 -14.91
N VAL A 79 7.45 2.45 -13.59
CA VAL A 79 8.69 2.65 -12.80
C VAL A 79 9.75 1.59 -13.13
N ALA A 80 9.35 0.36 -13.49
CA ALA A 80 10.31 -0.65 -13.91
C ALA A 80 11.04 -0.29 -15.21
N LEU A 81 10.36 0.38 -16.14
CA LEU A 81 10.90 0.79 -17.44
C LEU A 81 11.62 2.14 -17.35
N ASN A 82 11.03 3.10 -16.63
CA ASN A 82 11.40 4.51 -16.68
C ASN A 82 12.11 5.00 -15.39
N GLY A 83 12.06 4.23 -14.30
CA GLY A 83 12.57 4.64 -12.99
C GLY A 83 11.73 5.75 -12.36
N GLY A 84 12.32 6.50 -11.43
CA GLY A 84 11.68 7.65 -10.79
C GLY A 84 10.89 7.35 -9.51
N PHE A 85 10.38 8.41 -8.87
CA PHE A 85 9.65 8.37 -7.60
C PHE A 85 8.23 8.88 -7.80
N HIS A 86 7.28 7.95 -7.87
CA HIS A 86 5.89 8.27 -8.22
C HIS A 86 4.93 7.72 -7.16
N ARG A 87 3.89 8.49 -6.86
CA ARG A 87 2.80 8.07 -5.96
C ARG A 87 1.59 7.63 -6.78
N PRO A 88 0.81 6.63 -6.32
CA PRO A 88 -0.51 6.34 -6.88
C PRO A 88 -1.38 7.61 -6.88
N GLY A 89 -2.05 7.88 -8.01
CA GLY A 89 -2.86 9.09 -8.23
C GLY A 89 -2.08 10.37 -8.57
N GLY A 90 -0.74 10.34 -8.61
CA GLY A 90 0.11 11.49 -8.96
C GLY A 90 0.63 11.50 -10.40
N LEU A 91 0.32 10.47 -11.19
CA LEU A 91 0.53 10.50 -12.64
C LEU A 91 -0.59 11.35 -13.24
N GLU A 92 -0.34 12.64 -13.45
CA GLU A 92 -1.04 13.34 -14.53
C GLU A 92 -0.76 12.52 -15.79
N THR A 93 -1.78 11.82 -16.27
CA THR A 93 -1.76 11.16 -17.56
C THR A 93 -1.26 12.19 -18.56
N LYS A 94 -0.02 12.02 -19.04
CA LYS A 94 0.43 12.65 -20.27
C LYS A 94 -0.38 11.98 -21.39
N VAL A 95 -1.64 12.37 -21.50
CA VAL A 95 -2.44 12.13 -22.70
C VAL A 95 -1.71 12.95 -23.75
N ALA A 96 -0.99 12.25 -24.63
CA ALA A 96 -0.42 12.86 -25.81
C ALA A 96 -1.59 13.41 -26.65
N THR A 97 -1.70 14.73 -26.70
CA THR A 97 -2.54 15.46 -27.65
C THR A 97 -1.91 15.41 -29.03
#